data_AF-A0A8D0D8B5-F1
#
_entry.id   AF-A0A8D0D8B5-F1
#
_cell.length_a   1.000
_cell.length_b   1.000
_cell.length_c   1.000
_cell.angle_alpha   90.00
_cell.angle_beta   90.00
_cell.angle_gamma   90.00
#
_symmetry.space_group_name_H-M   'P 1'
#
loop_
_entity.id
_entity.type
_entity.pdbx_description
1 polymer ?
#
loop_
_entity_poly.entity_id
_entity_poly.type
_entity_poly.pdbx_seq_one_letter_code
_entity_poly.pdbx_strand_id
1 'polypeptide(L)'
;MLQCVLTGRAQEAYSSLNTEDSSGYATIKSAVLKAYELVPEAYRQRFRSWEKRSGQTYMEFARDLTGHFRRWLAALEVTTFEGLCDLVVLEQFKDMLPGYIATYVSEKQCVTAAGAAASADEYLLLHKGGRWCASGVAH
;
A
#
# COMPACT_ATOMS: atom_id res chain seq x y z
N MET A 1 -1.43 41.36 4.51
CA MET A 1 -1.36 40.28 5.51
C MET A 1 -2.01 39.03 4.92
N LEU A 2 -1.21 38.05 4.51
CA LEU A 2 -1.61 36.66 4.30
C LEU A 2 -0.46 35.81 4.84
N GLN A 3 -0.58 35.46 6.12
CA GLN A 3 0.29 34.52 6.84
C GLN A 3 -0.60 33.36 7.29
N CYS A 4 -0.03 32.15 7.36
CA CYS A 4 -0.64 30.83 7.63
C CYS A 4 -1.35 30.23 6.39
N VAL A 5 -0.98 29.06 5.84
CA VAL A 5 -0.81 27.76 6.53
C VAL A 5 0.23 26.89 5.80
N LEU A 6 1.51 27.12 6.02
CA LEU A 6 2.54 26.09 5.84
C LEU A 6 3.63 26.35 6.88
N THR A 7 3.40 25.89 8.11
CA THR A 7 4.40 25.90 9.17
C THR A 7 4.84 24.47 9.46
N GLY A 8 6.15 24.23 9.42
CA GLY A 8 6.78 22.93 9.69
C GLY A 8 7.59 22.38 8.51
N ARG A 9 7.93 21.08 8.56
CA ARG A 9 8.82 20.37 7.61
C ARG A 9 8.48 20.54 6.12
N ALA A 10 7.25 20.95 5.80
CA ALA A 10 6.83 21.27 4.44
C ALA A 10 7.54 22.51 3.86
N GLN A 11 7.91 23.49 4.68
CA GLN A 11 8.65 24.69 4.24
C GLN A 11 10.14 24.40 4.01
N GLU A 12 10.76 23.54 4.84
CA GLU A 12 12.14 23.06 4.65
C GLU A 12 12.27 22.19 3.38
N ALA A 13 11.29 21.33 3.14
CA ALA A 13 11.22 20.53 1.92
C ALA A 13 11.04 21.39 0.67
N TYR A 14 10.37 22.55 0.77
CA TYR A 14 10.19 23.45 -0.37
C TYR A 14 11.42 24.33 -0.63
N SER A 15 12.13 24.74 0.43
CA SER A 15 13.30 25.63 0.34
C SER A 15 14.56 24.92 -0.18
N SER A 16 14.61 23.59 -0.13
CA SER A 16 15.69 22.76 -0.67
C SER A 16 15.53 22.43 -2.16
N LEU A 17 14.40 22.78 -2.79
CA LEU A 17 14.07 22.44 -4.18
C LEU A 17 14.65 23.38 -5.24
N ASN A 18 15.49 24.34 -4.88
CA ASN A 18 16.11 25.18 -5.89
C ASN A 18 17.30 24.46 -6.54
N THR A 19 17.06 24.12 -7.81
CA THR A 19 17.97 23.65 -8.85
C THR A 19 18.38 22.16 -8.79
N GLU A 20 17.86 21.40 -9.77
CA GLU A 20 18.36 20.12 -10.35
C GLU A 20 17.56 18.81 -10.14
N ASP A 21 16.45 18.79 -9.42
CA ASP A 21 15.92 17.53 -8.88
C ASP A 21 14.74 16.86 -9.62
N SER A 22 15.00 16.27 -10.79
CA SER A 22 14.11 15.20 -11.30
C SER A 22 14.11 13.97 -10.36
N SER A 23 15.26 13.71 -9.71
CA SER A 23 15.47 12.75 -8.63
C SER A 23 14.65 13.08 -7.38
N GLY A 24 14.64 14.35 -6.97
CA GLY A 24 13.86 14.80 -5.81
C GLY A 24 12.35 14.68 -6.07
N TYR A 25 11.86 15.01 -7.27
CA TYR A 25 10.44 14.82 -7.58
C TYR A 25 10.02 13.33 -7.56
N ALA A 26 10.83 12.43 -8.13
CA ALA A 26 10.56 10.99 -8.07
C ALA A 26 10.61 10.46 -6.63
N THR A 27 11.56 10.95 -5.82
CA THR A 27 11.71 10.57 -4.41
C THR A 27 10.57 11.09 -3.55
N ILE A 28 10.16 12.34 -3.73
CA ILE A 28 9.02 12.95 -3.05
C ILE A 28 7.73 12.27 -3.49
N LYS A 29 7.55 12.01 -4.79
CA LYS A 29 6.41 11.27 -5.30
C LYS A 29 6.35 9.87 -4.69
N SER A 30 7.46 9.14 -4.61
CA SER A 30 7.52 7.83 -3.95
C SER A 30 7.25 7.92 -2.44
N ALA A 31 7.81 8.92 -1.75
CA ALA A 31 7.61 9.12 -0.33
C ALA A 31 6.15 9.50 -0.01
N VAL A 32 5.53 10.33 -0.84
CA VAL A 32 4.11 10.70 -0.73
C VAL A 32 3.22 9.51 -1.06
N LEU A 33 3.52 8.76 -2.13
CA LEU A 33 2.76 7.57 -2.49
C LEU A 33 2.84 6.51 -1.38
N LYS A 34 4.05 6.28 -0.84
CA LYS A 34 4.28 5.43 0.33
C LYS A 34 3.57 5.97 1.56
N ALA A 35 3.58 7.26 1.82
CA ALA A 35 2.85 7.85 2.94
C ALA A 35 1.33 7.64 2.80
N TYR A 36 0.79 7.74 1.57
CA TYR A 36 -0.62 7.48 1.27
C TYR A 36 -0.96 5.99 1.34
N GLU A 37 -0.07 5.08 0.90
CA GLU A 37 -0.23 3.63 1.01
C GLU A 37 -0.09 3.14 2.46
N LEU A 38 0.82 3.76 3.23
CA LEU A 38 0.98 3.54 4.65
C LEU A 38 -0.29 3.89 5.41
N VAL A 39 -1.17 4.76 4.90
CA VAL A 39 -2.40 5.12 5.64
C VAL A 39 -3.38 3.92 5.68
N PRO A 40 -3.87 3.35 4.56
CA PRO A 40 -4.70 2.15 4.59
C PRO A 40 -3.99 0.92 5.18
N GLU A 41 -2.72 0.73 4.82
CA GLU A 41 -1.95 -0.42 5.29
C GLU A 41 -1.67 -0.35 6.80
N ALA A 42 -1.41 0.83 7.36
CA ALA A 42 -1.28 0.98 8.81
C ALA A 42 -2.61 0.73 9.54
N TYR A 43 -3.75 1.13 8.96
CA TYR A 43 -5.05 0.78 9.54
C TYR A 43 -5.30 -0.72 9.52
N ARG A 44 -4.94 -1.41 8.41
CA ARG A 44 -5.00 -2.87 8.31
C ARG A 44 -4.14 -3.54 9.38
N GLN A 45 -2.86 -3.17 9.43
CA GLN A 45 -1.91 -3.74 10.39
C GLN A 45 -2.39 -3.53 11.82
N ARG A 46 -2.87 -2.32 12.14
CA ARG A 46 -3.43 -2.01 13.45
C ARG A 46 -4.65 -2.85 13.81
N PHE A 47 -5.53 -3.14 12.85
CA PHE A 47 -6.67 -4.04 13.06
C PHE A 47 -6.20 -5.48 13.30
N ARG A 48 -5.27 -5.99 12.48
CA ARG A 48 -4.76 -7.37 12.55
C ARG A 48 -3.92 -7.64 13.80
N SER A 49 -3.17 -6.64 14.27
CA SER A 49 -2.32 -6.72 15.45
C SER A 49 -2.99 -6.20 16.73
N TRP A 50 -4.31 -5.96 16.72
CA TRP A 50 -5.00 -5.40 17.88
C TRP A 50 -5.16 -6.46 18.97
N GLU A 51 -4.63 -6.19 20.15
CA GLU A 51 -4.67 -7.11 21.29
C GLU A 51 -5.48 -6.53 22.45
N LYS A 52 -6.12 -7.42 23.21
CA LYS A 52 -6.91 -7.06 24.38
C LYS A 52 -6.00 -6.53 25.47
N ARG A 53 -6.32 -5.36 26.02
CA ARG A 53 -5.55 -4.76 27.11
C ARG A 53 -5.86 -5.42 28.46
N SER A 54 -4.88 -5.37 29.36
CA SER A 54 -5.10 -5.67 30.78
C SER A 54 -6.16 -4.71 31.35
N GLY A 55 -7.17 -5.25 32.03
CA GLY A 55 -8.30 -4.47 32.57
C GLY A 55 -9.43 -4.13 31.59
N GLN A 56 -9.27 -4.37 30.28
CA GLN A 56 -10.34 -4.15 29.29
C GLN A 56 -11.38 -5.28 29.37
N THR A 57 -12.66 -4.94 29.27
CA THR A 57 -13.74 -5.94 29.13
C THR A 57 -13.79 -6.50 27.70
N TYR A 58 -14.35 -7.70 27.51
CA TYR A 58 -14.50 -8.28 26.17
C TYR A 58 -15.45 -7.47 25.27
N MET A 59 -16.45 -6.79 25.86
CA MET A 59 -17.35 -5.91 25.11
C MET A 59 -16.62 -4.67 24.58
N GLU A 60 -15.77 -4.05 25.38
CA GLU A 60 -14.92 -2.94 24.94
C GLU A 60 -13.92 -3.38 23.87
N PHE A 61 -13.32 -4.57 24.04
CA PHE A 61 -12.39 -5.12 23.06
C PHE A 61 -13.06 -5.33 21.69
N ALA A 62 -14.25 -5.95 21.68
CA ALA A 62 -15.02 -6.14 20.44
C ALA A 62 -15.43 -4.82 19.79
N ARG A 63 -15.83 -3.82 20.60
CA ARG A 63 -16.16 -2.47 20.11
C ARG A 63 -14.94 -1.80 19.46
N ASP A 64 -13.80 -1.84 20.12
CA ASP A 64 -12.57 -1.22 19.62
C ASP A 64 -12.08 -1.91 18.35
N LEU A 65 -12.11 -3.25 18.31
CA LEU A 65 -11.75 -4.05 17.13
C LEU A 65 -12.66 -3.72 15.94
N THR A 66 -13.98 -3.61 16.18
CA THR A 66 -14.95 -3.18 15.16
C THR A 66 -14.65 -1.75 14.67
N GLY A 67 -14.26 -0.86 15.58
CA GLY A 67 -13.87 0.51 15.24
C GLY A 67 -12.62 0.56 14.34
N HIS A 68 -11.61 -0.26 14.64
CA HIS A 68 -10.40 -0.38 13.81
C HIS A 68 -10.72 -0.91 12.41
N PHE A 69 -11.55 -1.95 12.33
CA PHE A 69 -12.01 -2.49 11.05
C PHE A 69 -12.75 -1.45 10.21
N ARG A 70 -13.70 -0.71 10.79
CA ARG A 70 -14.45 0.33 10.07
C ARG A 70 -13.57 1.48 9.58
N ARG A 71 -12.57 1.90 10.38
CA ARG A 71 -11.61 2.93 9.96
C ARG A 71 -10.76 2.47 8.79
N TRP A 72 -10.37 1.19 8.78
CA TRP A 72 -9.66 0.60 7.66
C TRP A 72 -10.51 0.59 6.38
N LEU A 73 -11.76 0.14 6.46
CA LEU A 73 -12.68 0.18 5.32
C LEU A 73 -12.92 1.62 4.80
N ALA A 74 -13.09 2.58 5.72
CA ALA A 74 -13.26 3.98 5.37
C ALA A 74 -12.03 4.57 4.65
N ALA A 75 -10.81 4.16 5.04
CA ALA A 75 -9.58 4.61 4.38
C ALA A 75 -9.43 4.08 2.94
N LEU A 76 -10.15 3.01 2.59
CA LEU A 76 -10.18 2.41 1.25
C LEU A 76 -11.49 2.70 0.50
N GLU A 77 -12.38 3.50 1.09
CA GLU A 77 -13.71 3.83 0.55
C GLU A 77 -14.56 2.59 0.21
N VAL A 78 -14.33 1.47 0.91
CA VAL A 78 -15.07 0.22 0.70
C VAL A 78 -16.43 0.30 1.39
N THR A 79 -17.49 0.35 0.60
CA THR A 79 -18.88 0.50 1.08
C THR A 79 -19.77 -0.68 0.71
N THR A 80 -19.35 -1.52 -0.24
CA THR A 80 -20.13 -2.66 -0.74
C THR A 80 -19.62 -3.98 -0.15
N PHE A 81 -20.52 -4.97 -0.05
CA PHE A 81 -20.15 -6.32 0.38
C PHE A 81 -19.13 -6.96 -0.58
N GLU A 82 -19.30 -6.77 -1.88
CA GLU A 82 -18.36 -7.26 -2.90
C GLU A 82 -16.98 -6.64 -2.74
N GLY A 83 -16.90 -5.32 -2.49
CA GLY A 83 -15.63 -4.64 -2.24
C GLY A 83 -14.92 -5.15 -0.97
N LEU A 84 -15.69 -5.53 0.06
CA LEU A 84 -15.13 -6.17 1.24
C LEU A 84 -14.57 -7.56 0.93
N CYS A 85 -15.31 -8.38 0.17
CA CYS A 85 -14.83 -9.69 -0.27
C CYS A 85 -13.53 -9.56 -1.06
N ASP A 86 -13.49 -8.66 -2.05
CA ASP A 86 -12.31 -8.39 -2.85
C ASP A 86 -11.13 -7.91 -2.02
N LEU A 87 -11.36 -7.04 -1.02
CA LEU A 87 -10.32 -6.56 -0.11
C LEU A 87 -9.68 -7.71 0.67
N VAL A 88 -10.50 -8.60 1.24
CA VAL A 88 -10.01 -9.73 2.03
C VAL A 88 -9.27 -10.73 1.14
N VAL A 89 -9.76 -10.99 -0.08
CA VAL A 89 -9.08 -11.88 -1.04
C VAL A 89 -7.77 -11.26 -1.51
N LEU A 90 -7.74 -9.96 -1.78
CA LEU A 90 -6.54 -9.23 -2.18
C LEU A 90 -5.47 -9.27 -1.08
N GLU A 91 -5.86 -9.09 0.18
CA GLU A 91 -4.96 -9.23 1.34
C GLU A 91 -4.31 -10.62 1.34
N GLN A 92 -5.14 -11.69 1.31
CA GLN A 92 -4.64 -13.06 1.34
C GLN A 92 -3.76 -13.38 0.12
N PHE A 93 -4.12 -12.86 -1.06
CA PHE A 93 -3.34 -13.03 -2.28
C PHE A 93 -1.94 -12.40 -2.14
N LYS A 94 -1.84 -11.17 -1.64
CA LYS A 94 -0.55 -10.49 -1.42
C LYS A 94 0.34 -11.25 -0.45
N ASP A 95 -0.22 -11.80 0.62
CA ASP A 95 0.53 -12.57 1.62
C ASP A 95 1.08 -13.91 1.07
N MET A 96 0.48 -14.46 0.01
CA MET A 96 0.92 -15.69 -0.64
C MET A 96 1.99 -15.47 -1.73
N LEU A 97 2.21 -14.23 -2.15
CA LEU A 97 3.16 -13.94 -3.21
C LEU A 97 4.62 -13.95 -2.71
N PRO A 98 5.59 -14.33 -3.56
CA PRO A 98 6.99 -14.07 -3.29
C PRO A 98 7.22 -12.57 -3.07
N GLY A 99 8.08 -12.20 -2.12
CA GLY A 99 8.23 -10.80 -1.67
C GLY A 99 8.51 -9.78 -2.80
N TYR A 100 9.24 -10.18 -3.84
CA TYR A 100 9.51 -9.32 -5.00
C TYR A 100 8.26 -9.05 -5.86
N ILE A 101 7.36 -10.04 -6.00
CA ILE A 101 6.09 -9.86 -6.71
C ILE A 101 5.10 -9.09 -5.84
N ALA A 102 5.05 -9.39 -4.54
CA ALA A 102 4.19 -8.68 -3.60
C ALA A 102 4.48 -7.18 -3.56
N THR A 103 5.76 -6.80 -3.65
CA THR A 103 6.19 -5.40 -3.72
C THR A 103 5.71 -4.76 -5.02
N TYR A 104 5.96 -5.39 -6.17
CA TYR A 104 5.50 -4.89 -7.48
C TYR A 104 3.97 -4.71 -7.53
N VAL A 105 3.22 -5.70 -7.06
CA VAL A 105 1.75 -5.65 -7.03
C VAL A 105 1.25 -4.55 -6.09
N SER A 106 1.94 -4.31 -4.98
CA SER A 106 1.59 -3.23 -4.06
C SER A 106 1.82 -1.84 -4.66
N GLU A 107 2.92 -1.66 -5.40
CA GLU A 107 3.23 -0.42 -6.13
C GLU A 107 2.21 -0.10 -7.25
N LYS A 108 1.54 -1.11 -7.80
CA LYS A 108 0.50 -0.96 -8.83
C LYS A 108 -0.86 -0.53 -8.28
N GLN A 109 -1.02 -0.45 -6.96
CA GLN A 109 -2.23 0.05 -6.29
C GLN A 109 -3.51 -0.66 -6.74
N CYS A 110 -3.45 -1.97 -6.98
CA CYS A 110 -4.62 -2.74 -7.38
C CYS A 110 -5.66 -2.75 -6.25
N VAL A 111 -6.90 -2.38 -6.58
CA VAL A 111 -8.03 -2.37 -5.65
C VAL A 111 -8.71 -3.75 -5.59
N THR A 112 -8.59 -4.54 -6.66
CA THR A 112 -9.21 -5.87 -6.76
C THR A 112 -8.17 -6.98 -6.81
N ALA A 113 -8.53 -8.16 -6.31
CA ALA A 113 -7.69 -9.36 -6.39
C ALA A 113 -7.37 -9.74 -7.84
N ALA A 114 -8.34 -9.60 -8.75
CA ALA A 114 -8.14 -9.84 -10.18
C ALA A 114 -7.11 -8.89 -10.80
N GLY A 115 -7.15 -7.60 -10.46
CA GLY A 115 -6.16 -6.62 -10.94
C GLY A 115 -4.76 -6.92 -10.41
N ALA A 116 -4.66 -7.37 -9.16
CA ALA A 116 -3.41 -7.79 -8.55
C ALA A 116 -2.82 -9.05 -9.23
N ALA A 117 -3.66 -10.03 -9.54
CA ALA A 117 -3.26 -11.23 -10.27
C ALA A 117 -2.75 -10.88 -11.68
N ALA A 118 -3.50 -10.05 -12.43
CA ALA A 118 -3.07 -9.60 -13.75
C ALA A 118 -1.72 -8.87 -13.71
N SER A 119 -1.48 -8.05 -12.69
CA SER A 119 -0.19 -7.36 -12.49
C SER A 119 0.94 -8.34 -12.16
N ALA A 120 0.68 -9.37 -11.34
CA ALA A 120 1.65 -10.41 -11.05
C ALA A 120 2.04 -11.21 -12.31
N ASP A 121 1.05 -11.54 -13.15
CA ASP A 121 1.29 -12.24 -14.42
C ASP A 121 2.08 -11.37 -15.40
N GLU A 122 1.75 -10.08 -15.52
CA GLU A 122 2.51 -9.11 -16.32
C GLU A 122 3.98 -9.06 -15.87
N TYR A 123 4.22 -8.99 -14.56
CA TYR A 123 5.56 -8.98 -14.01
C TYR A 123 6.34 -10.24 -14.43
N LEU A 124 5.70 -11.41 -14.35
CA LEU A 124 6.31 -12.67 -14.75
C LEU A 124 6.62 -12.71 -16.25
N LEU A 125 5.76 -12.18 -17.12
CA LEU A 125 6.01 -12.14 -18.56
C LEU A 125 7.23 -11.26 -18.88
N LEU A 126 7.32 -10.08 -18.28
CA LEU A 126 8.44 -9.15 -18.49
C LEU A 126 9.77 -9.70 -17.93
N HIS A 127 9.74 -10.36 -16.77
CA HIS A 127 10.95 -10.84 -16.08
C HIS A 127 11.32 -12.30 -16.42
N LYS A 128 10.42 -13.08 -17.03
CA LYS A 128 10.76 -14.36 -17.68
C LYS A 128 11.18 -14.18 -19.14
N GLY A 129 10.62 -13.20 -19.86
CA GLY A 129 11.01 -12.84 -21.23
C GLY A 129 12.47 -12.42 -21.37
N GLY A 130 13.07 -11.83 -20.32
CA GLY A 130 14.50 -11.51 -20.28
C GLY A 130 15.45 -12.72 -20.14
N ARG A 131 14.94 -13.93 -19.84
CA ARG A 131 15.74 -15.17 -19.74
C ARG A 131 15.70 -16.05 -20.98
N TRP A 132 14.81 -15.78 -21.94
CA TRP A 132 14.69 -16.59 -23.16
C TRP A 132 15.63 -16.17 -24.30
N CYS A 133 16.33 -15.04 -24.19
CA CYS A 133 17.27 -14.61 -25.22
C CYS A 133 18.73 -15.09 -25.01
N ALA A 134 19.02 -15.92 -23.99
CA ALA A 134 20.40 -16.35 -23.67
C ALA A 134 20.65 -17.86 -23.74
N SER A 135 19.70 -18.66 -24.22
CA SER A 135 19.89 -20.11 -24.38
C SER A 135 19.24 -20.60 -25.65
N GLY A 136 19.90 -20.31 -26.78
CA GLY A 136 19.45 -20.74 -28.10
C GLY A 136 20.53 -20.64 -29.18
N VAL A 137 21.81 -20.76 -28.81
CA VAL A 137 22.90 -21.07 -29.76
C VAL A 137 23.80 -22.10 -29.11
N ALA A 138 23.55 -23.38 -29.41
CA ALA A 138 24.52 -24.49 -29.45
C ALA A 138 23.75 -25.82 -29.47
N HIS A 139 23.40 -26.33 -30.65
CA HIS A 139 24.13 -27.43 -31.29
C HIS A 139 23.54 -27.77 -32.66
#